data_AF-A0A7X8AZA8-F1
#
_entry.id   AF-A0A7X8AZA8-F1
#
_cell.length_a   1.000
_cell.length_b   1.000
_cell.length_c   1.000
_cell.angle_alpha   90.00
_cell.angle_beta   90.00
_cell.angle_gamma   90.00
#
_symmetry.space_group_name_H-M   'P 1'
#
loop_
_entity.id
_entity.type
_entity.pdbx_description
1 polymer ?
#
loop_
_entity_poly.entity_id
_entity_poly.type
_entity_poly.pdbx_seq_one_letter_code
_entity_poly.pdbx_strand_id
1 'polypeptide(L)'
;MLVCPLCNSLHTLQKRCPNCNQLLEDGGRASDYFDPYNHYLDIEITNANDGVLRSHASCPHLLYCPHCGHDEIALIKERRI
;
A
#
# COMPACT_ATOMS: atom_id res chain seq x y z
N MET A 1 -9.05 0.75 17.12
CA MET A 1 -8.49 1.41 15.92
C MET A 1 -7.99 0.32 14.98
N LEU A 2 -8.14 0.46 13.66
CA LEU A 2 -7.41 -0.36 12.70
C LEU A 2 -6.12 0.39 12.35
N VAL A 3 -5.00 -0.32 12.28
CA VAL A 3 -3.73 0.27 11.84
C VAL A 3 -3.05 -0.60 10.80
N CYS A 4 -2.39 0.05 9.84
CA CYS A 4 -1.48 -0.61 8.93
C CYS A 4 -0.21 -1.04 9.67
N PRO A 5 0.16 -2.33 9.63
CA PRO A 5 1.35 -2.82 10.32
C PRO A 5 2.66 -2.36 9.66
N LEU A 6 2.69 -2.04 8.36
CA LEU A 6 3.90 -1.50 7.72
C LEU A 6 4.13 -0.03 8.12
N CYS A 7 3.10 0.82 7.98
CA CYS A 7 3.16 2.23 8.40
C CYS A 7 3.55 2.42 9.87
N ASN A 8 3.16 1.49 10.75
CA ASN A 8 3.43 1.57 12.19
C ASN A 8 4.63 0.71 12.61
N SER A 9 5.43 0.24 11.64
CA SER A 9 6.62 -0.60 11.89
C SER A 9 6.34 -1.84 12.75
N LEU A 10 5.10 -2.32 12.75
CA LEU A 10 4.65 -3.52 13.47
C LEU A 10 4.95 -4.81 12.68
N HIS A 11 5.32 -4.69 11.40
CA HIS A 11 5.68 -5.80 10.54
C HIS A 11 6.71 -5.35 9.50
N THR A 12 7.63 -6.25 9.12
CA THR A 12 8.60 -6.02 8.05
C THR A 12 8.15 -6.70 6.77
N LEU A 13 8.23 -5.99 5.65
CA LEU A 13 7.92 -6.56 4.34
C LEU A 13 8.97 -7.60 3.95
N GLN A 14 8.55 -8.81 3.63
CA GLN A 14 9.41 -9.91 3.14
C GLN A 14 8.99 -10.39 1.75
N LYS A 15 8.56 -9.45 0.89
CA LYS A 15 8.15 -9.78 -0.48
C LYS A 15 9.37 -9.77 -1.41
N ARG A 16 9.46 -10.75 -2.30
CA ARG A 16 10.52 -10.83 -3.31
C ARG A 16 10.04 -10.30 -4.65
N CYS A 17 10.92 -9.62 -5.35
CA CYS A 17 10.71 -9.12 -6.70
C CYS A 17 10.51 -10.30 -7.67
N PRO A 18 9.44 -10.32 -8.48
CA PRO A 18 9.21 -11.39 -9.45
C PRO A 18 10.26 -11.41 -10.58
N ASN A 19 10.95 -10.29 -10.84
CA ASN A 19 11.89 -10.16 -11.96
C ASN A 19 13.34 -10.55 -11.61
N CYS A 20 13.81 -10.23 -10.40
CA CYS A 20 15.21 -10.47 -10.00
C CYS A 20 15.37 -11.19 -8.65
N ASN A 21 14.26 -11.57 -8.01
CA ASN A 21 14.20 -12.32 -6.75
C ASN A 21 14.83 -11.63 -5.52
N GLN A 22 15.22 -10.35 -5.64
CA GLN A 22 15.65 -9.50 -4.53
C GLN A 22 14.47 -9.10 -3.64
N LEU A 23 14.74 -8.71 -2.40
CA LEU A 23 13.70 -8.18 -1.52
C LEU A 23 13.19 -6.84 -2.05
N LEU A 24 11.87 -6.68 -2.05
CA LEU A 24 11.23 -5.41 -2.33
C LEU A 24 11.34 -4.50 -1.09
N GLU A 25 11.50 -3.22 -1.33
CA GLU A 25 11.50 -2.18 -0.31
C GLU A 25 10.12 -1.54 -0.24
N ASP A 26 9.72 -1.16 0.97
CA ASP A 26 8.49 -0.39 1.20
C ASP A 26 8.78 1.09 0.97
N GLY A 27 8.22 1.64 -0.11
CA GLY A 27 8.28 3.06 -0.43
C GLY A 27 7.28 3.90 0.37
N GLY A 28 6.43 3.28 1.20
CA GLY A 28 5.40 3.98 1.95
C GLY A 28 4.04 3.96 1.23
N ARG A 29 3.12 4.82 1.66
CA ARG A 29 1.76 4.79 1.13
C ARG A 29 1.77 5.29 -0.30
N ALA A 30 1.14 4.54 -1.20
CA ALA A 30 1.01 4.95 -2.59
C ALA A 30 0.35 6.34 -2.72
N SER A 31 -0.64 6.62 -1.85
CA SER A 31 -1.34 7.91 -1.81
C SER A 31 -0.40 9.11 -1.60
N ASP A 32 0.72 8.94 -0.89
CA ASP A 32 1.68 10.02 -0.63
C ASP A 32 2.38 10.48 -1.93
N TYR A 33 2.40 9.63 -2.96
CA TYR A 33 2.96 9.91 -4.28
C TYR A 33 1.92 10.38 -5.30
N PHE A 34 0.66 9.96 -5.13
CA PHE A 34 -0.39 10.21 -6.13
C PHE A 34 -1.24 11.46 -5.85
N ASP A 35 -1.24 12.04 -4.65
CA ASP A 35 -2.03 13.26 -4.41
C ASP A 35 -1.63 14.03 -3.11
N PRO A 36 -1.01 15.22 -3.17
CA PRO A 36 -0.75 16.05 -1.99
C PRO A 36 -1.98 16.79 -1.44
N TYR A 37 -3.16 16.68 -2.06
CA TYR A 37 -4.39 17.43 -1.75
C TYR A 37 -5.60 16.57 -1.39
N ASN A 38 -5.46 15.25 -1.27
CA ASN A 38 -6.57 14.34 -1.03
C ASN A 38 -7.01 14.27 0.45
N HIS A 39 -7.24 15.44 1.05
CA HIS A 39 -7.71 15.63 2.43
C HIS A 39 -9.14 15.13 2.68
N TYR A 40 -9.85 14.65 1.65
CA TYR A 40 -11.26 14.25 1.72
C TYR A 40 -11.53 12.89 1.09
N LEU A 41 -10.72 11.88 1.39
CA LEU A 41 -11.07 10.49 1.04
C LEU A 41 -11.36 9.62 2.27
N ASP A 42 -12.18 10.20 3.16
CA ASP A 42 -13.11 9.47 4.04
C ASP A 42 -14.48 9.26 3.35
N ILE A 43 -14.57 9.41 2.03
CA ILE A 43 -15.84 9.27 1.31
C ILE A 43 -16.12 7.79 1.07
N GLU A 44 -17.14 7.30 1.79
CA GLU A 44 -17.90 6.12 1.45
C GLU A 44 -18.28 6.15 -0.03
N ILE A 45 -17.64 5.32 -0.86
CA ILE A 45 -18.10 5.08 -2.23
C ILE A 45 -18.42 3.59 -2.35
N THR A 46 -19.63 3.28 -1.89
CA THR A 46 -20.37 2.15 -2.46
C THR A 46 -20.78 2.58 -3.86
N ASN A 47 -19.99 2.24 -4.89
CA ASN A 47 -20.48 2.13 -6.26
C ASN A 47 -19.49 1.33 -7.11
N ALA A 48 -20.00 0.23 -7.65
CA ALA A 48 -19.38 -0.56 -8.69
C ALA A 48 -19.06 0.32 -9.91
N ASN A 49 -17.79 0.45 -10.29
CA ASN A 49 -17.37 0.04 -11.64
C ASN A 49 -15.87 0.15 -11.95
N ASP A 50 -15.07 1.00 -11.32
CA ASP A 50 -13.69 1.21 -11.82
C ASP A 50 -12.68 1.43 -10.69
N GLY A 51 -11.84 0.41 -10.49
CA GLY A 51 -10.43 0.57 -10.12
C GLY A 51 -10.10 1.19 -8.76
N VAL A 52 -9.59 0.35 -7.87
CA VAL A 52 -8.97 0.67 -6.55
C VAL A 52 -9.98 0.82 -5.41
N LEU A 53 -10.55 -0.33 -5.02
CA LEU A 53 -11.12 -0.52 -3.69
C LEU A 53 -10.04 -0.23 -2.63
N ARG A 54 -10.09 0.93 -1.98
CA ARG A 54 -9.69 0.99 -0.57
C ARG A 54 -10.75 0.20 0.19
N SER A 55 -10.51 -1.10 0.36
CA SER A 55 -11.26 -1.88 1.32
C SER A 55 -11.04 -1.18 2.67
N HIS A 56 -12.08 -0.92 3.46
CA HIS A 56 -12.02 -0.15 4.74
C HIS A 56 -11.03 -0.68 5.80
N ALA A 57 -10.25 -1.71 5.47
CA ALA A 57 -9.20 -2.29 6.29
C ALA A 57 -7.96 -2.63 5.44
N SER A 58 -7.65 -1.86 4.39
CA SER A 58 -6.47 -2.07 3.55
C SER A 58 -5.75 -0.77 3.22
N CYS A 59 -4.44 -0.75 3.44
CA CYS A 59 -3.54 0.38 3.20
C CYS A 59 -2.70 0.11 1.94
N PRO A 60 -2.87 0.87 0.85
CA PRO A 60 -2.07 0.69 -0.38
C PRO A 60 -0.63 1.20 -0.17
N HIS A 61 0.34 0.30 -0.31
CA HIS A 61 1.76 0.60 -0.23
C HIS A 61 2.44 0.44 -1.58
N LEU A 62 3.32 1.38 -1.92
CA LEU A 62 4.20 1.27 -3.08
C LEU A 62 5.38 0.41 -2.69
N LEU A 63 5.54 -0.72 -3.36
CA LEU A 63 6.71 -1.58 -3.21
C LEU A 63 7.60 -1.38 -4.43
N TYR A 64 8.89 -1.21 -4.24
CA TYR A 64 9.82 -1.06 -5.35
C TYR A 64 11.05 -1.94 -5.15
N CYS A 65 11.63 -2.35 -6.28
CA CYS A 65 12.84 -3.15 -6.31
C CYS A 65 14.03 -2.24 -6.64
N PRO A 66 14.95 -1.99 -5.69
CA PRO A 66 16.11 -1.12 -5.94
C PRO A 66 17.08 -1.69 -6.99
N HIS A 67 17.00 -2.99 -7.29
CA HIS A 67 17.94 -3.66 -8.20
C HIS A 67 17.53 -3.63 -9.68
N CYS A 68 16.24 -3.72 -10.00
CA CYS A 68 15.76 -3.81 -11.38
C CYS A 68 14.73 -2.74 -11.74
N GLY A 69 14.33 -1.89 -10.79
CA GLY A 69 13.35 -0.82 -11.00
C GLY A 69 11.90 -1.29 -11.10
N HIS A 70 11.60 -2.56 -10.83
CA HIS A 70 10.22 -3.04 -10.78
C HIS A 70 9.49 -2.49 -9.55
N ASP A 71 8.32 -1.89 -9.77
CA ASP A 71 7.42 -1.41 -8.73
C ASP A 71 6.03 -2.02 -8.84
N GLU A 72 5.35 -2.12 -7.70
CA GLU A 72 3.98 -2.61 -7.62
C GLU A 72 3.23 -2.03 -6.40
N ILE A 73 1.90 -1.96 -6.51
CA ILE A 73 1.05 -1.56 -5.38
C ILE A 73 0.60 -2.80 -4.62
N ALA A 74 0.95 -2.90 -3.34
CA ALA A 74 0.48 -3.92 -2.44
C ALA A 74 -0.59 -3.39 -1.50
N LEU A 75 -1.74 -4.07 -1.44
CA LEU A 75 -2.80 -3.77 -0.48
C LEU A 75 -2.51 -4.48 0.85
N ILE A 76 -2.06 -3.72 1.86
CA ILE A 76 -1.73 -4.25 3.18
C ILE A 76 -2.96 -4.24 4.05
N LYS A 77 -3.36 -5.42 4.56
CA LYS A 77 -4.51 -5.50 5.46
C LYS A 77 -4.19 -4.84 6.80
N GLU A 78 -5.03 -3.90 7.19
CA GLU A 78 -5.01 -3.26 8.49
C GLU A 78 -5.54 -4.24 9.55
N ARG A 79 -4.95 -4.17 10.74
CA ARG A 79 -5.31 -5.04 11.86
C ARG A 79 -5.67 -4.22 13.08
N ARG A 80 -6.52 -4.81 13.91
CA ARG A 80 -6.81 -4.29 15.25
C ARG A 80 -5.62 -4.61 16.15
N ILE A 81 -5.09 -3.59 16.80
CA ILE A 81 -4.10 -3.67 17.89
C ILE A 81 -4.78 -3.25 19.18
#